data_AF-A0AAF0P7T0-F1
#
_entry.id   AF-A0AAF0P7T0-F1
#
_cell.length_a   1.000
_cell.length_b   1.000
_cell.length_c   1.000
_cell.angle_alpha   90.00
_cell.angle_beta   90.00
_cell.angle_gamma   90.00
#
_symmetry.space_group_name_H-M   'P 1'
#
loop_
_entity.id
_entity.type
_entity.pdbx_description
1 polymer ?
#
loop_
_entity_poly.entity_id
_entity_poly.type
_entity_poly.pdbx_seq_one_letter_code
_entity_poly.pdbx_strand_id
1 'polypeptide(L)'
;MRSLRALSLGLILIGGLILAAPNGAFDLMSADRGVNVETASDENALVGIEKEPISLVEENGNIQCDLQEGCVYEYTDVELVRITDQTPSSELEITDGEVNISTETTDYPSHQEDEITRVNDEYIVEGTLWCDATWFFGFYQERSSTDLSMDLETSDGTITVELEREIPVQCE
;
A
#
# COMPACT_ATOMS: atom_id res chain seq x y z
N MET A 1 -0.74 62.90 56.26
CA MET A 1 0.04 61.63 56.37
C MET A 1 -0.83 60.37 56.37
N ARG A 2 -2.02 60.35 57.01
CA ARG A 2 -2.91 59.17 56.98
C ARG A 2 -3.49 58.84 55.58
N SER A 3 -3.79 59.85 54.76
CA SER A 3 -4.34 59.67 53.41
C SER A 3 -3.35 59.02 52.43
N LEU A 4 -2.07 59.37 52.50
CA LEU A 4 -1.02 58.79 51.66
C LEU A 4 -0.78 57.30 51.93
N ARG A 5 -0.93 56.86 53.19
CA ARG A 5 -0.81 55.44 53.56
C ARG A 5 -2.00 54.61 53.05
N ALA A 6 -3.20 55.18 53.04
CA ALA A 6 -4.38 54.51 52.50
C ALA A 6 -4.28 54.31 50.97
N LEU A 7 -3.73 55.30 50.27
CA LEU A 7 -3.54 55.25 48.81
C LEU A 7 -2.48 54.21 48.41
N SER A 8 -1.39 54.12 49.17
CA SER A 8 -0.36 53.08 48.98
C SER A 8 -0.89 51.66 49.21
N LEU A 9 -1.73 51.45 50.23
CA LEU A 9 -2.28 50.12 50.51
C LEU A 9 -3.28 49.68 49.43
N GLY A 10 -4.07 50.61 48.89
CA GLY A 10 -5.00 50.33 47.79
C GLY A 10 -4.29 49.91 46.50
N LEU A 11 -3.18 50.58 46.15
CA LEU A 11 -2.38 50.25 44.97
C LEU A 11 -1.73 48.86 45.07
N ILE A 12 -1.27 48.45 46.26
CA ILE A 12 -0.68 47.12 46.47
C ILE A 12 -1.74 46.02 46.31
N LEU A 13 -2.96 46.25 46.81
CA LEU A 13 -4.08 45.30 46.66
C LEU A 13 -4.50 45.13 45.20
N ILE A 14 -4.55 46.22 44.43
CA ILE A 14 -4.87 46.17 43.00
C ILE A 14 -3.77 45.45 42.21
N GLY A 15 -2.49 45.71 42.51
CA GLY A 15 -1.37 45.00 41.90
C GLY A 15 -1.37 43.49 42.19
N GLY A 16 -1.73 43.09 43.41
CA GLY A 16 -1.88 41.67 43.78
C GLY A 16 -3.03 40.97 43.05
N LEU A 17 -4.14 41.67 42.81
CA LEU A 17 -5.28 41.14 42.06
C LEU A 17 -4.97 40.93 40.57
N ILE A 18 -4.14 41.80 39.96
CA ILE A 18 -3.71 41.65 38.56
C ILE A 18 -2.78 40.43 38.40
N LEU A 19 -1.94 40.13 39.39
CA LEU A 19 -1.04 38.96 39.37
C LEU A 19 -1.77 37.63 39.64
N ALA A 20 -2.93 37.67 40.29
CA ALA A 20 -3.76 36.50 40.55
C ALA A 20 -4.80 36.24 39.44
N ALA A 21 -4.89 37.12 38.43
CA ALA A 21 -5.68 36.82 37.25
C ALA A 21 -5.04 35.63 36.53
N PRO A 22 -5.78 34.53 36.30
CA PRO A 22 -5.23 33.39 35.58
C PRO A 22 -4.78 33.89 34.21
N ASN A 23 -3.55 33.56 33.81
CA ASN A 23 -3.02 33.79 32.46
C ASN A 23 -3.76 32.91 31.43
N GLY A 24 -5.10 32.97 31.39
CA GLY A 24 -5.95 32.29 30.42
C GLY A 24 -5.93 32.92 29.03
N ALA A 25 -4.96 33.81 28.77
CA ALA A 25 -4.74 34.43 27.46
C ALA A 25 -3.56 33.80 26.69
N PHE A 26 -2.95 32.75 27.23
CA PHE A 26 -2.32 31.72 26.40
C PHE A 26 -3.35 30.62 26.14
N ASP A 27 -4.54 31.04 25.69
CA ASP A 27 -5.40 30.09 25.00
C ASP A 27 -4.65 29.70 23.74
N LEU A 28 -4.46 28.41 23.63
CA LEU A 28 -3.81 27.73 22.53
C LEU A 28 -4.55 28.14 21.25
N MET A 29 -4.12 29.22 20.60
CA MET A 29 -4.00 29.20 19.15
C MET A 29 -2.90 28.17 18.83
N SER A 30 -3.17 26.91 19.15
CA SER A 30 -2.81 25.80 18.31
C SER A 30 -3.33 26.24 16.95
N ALA A 31 -2.43 26.77 16.14
CA ALA A 31 -2.66 26.86 14.72
C ALA A 31 -2.84 25.41 14.31
N ASP A 32 -4.10 24.97 14.34
CA ASP A 32 -4.56 23.68 13.90
C ASP A 32 -4.39 23.66 12.39
N ARG A 33 -3.11 23.55 11.98
CA ARG A 33 -2.72 23.05 10.68
C ARG A 33 -2.79 21.54 10.78
N GLY A 34 -3.95 21.02 11.17
CA GLY A 34 -4.38 19.70 10.77
C GLY A 34 -4.47 19.76 9.26
N VAL A 35 -3.33 19.53 8.58
CA VAL A 35 -3.35 19.15 7.18
C VAL A 35 -4.08 17.82 7.22
N ASN A 36 -5.37 17.85 6.88
CA ASN A 36 -6.13 16.64 6.73
C ASN A 36 -5.52 15.96 5.50
N VAL A 37 -4.59 15.05 5.73
CA VAL A 37 -4.05 14.17 4.69
C VAL A 37 -5.15 13.14 4.46
N GLU A 38 -6.13 13.55 3.67
CA GLU A 38 -7.14 12.63 3.15
C GLU A 38 -6.47 11.90 1.98
N THR A 39 -6.35 10.58 2.11
CA THR A 39 -5.98 9.72 0.99
C THR A 39 -7.08 9.84 -0.07
N ALA A 40 -6.71 10.29 -1.27
CA ALA A 40 -7.62 10.30 -2.40
C ALA A 40 -8.07 8.86 -2.70
N SER A 41 -9.31 8.69 -3.17
CA SER A 41 -9.76 7.41 -3.74
C SER A 41 -8.86 7.03 -4.93
N ASP A 42 -8.68 5.73 -5.16
CA ASP A 42 -7.82 5.20 -6.25
C ASP A 42 -8.22 5.76 -7.63
N GLU A 43 -9.49 6.13 -7.83
CA GLU A 43 -10.01 6.78 -9.04
C GLU A 43 -9.41 8.17 -9.34
N ASN A 44 -8.76 8.80 -8.35
CA ASN A 44 -8.10 10.10 -8.46
C ASN A 44 -6.58 9.99 -8.24
N ALA A 45 -6.04 8.78 -8.16
CA ALA A 45 -4.61 8.56 -8.03
C ALA A 45 -3.91 8.88 -9.36
N LEU A 46 -2.67 9.38 -9.29
CA LEU A 46 -1.85 9.63 -10.48
C LEU A 46 -1.47 8.34 -11.22
N VAL A 47 -1.56 7.21 -10.51
CA VAL A 47 -1.36 5.87 -11.05
C VAL A 47 -2.58 5.05 -10.64
N GLY A 48 -3.33 4.58 -11.63
CA GLY A 48 -4.46 3.68 -11.43
C GLY A 48 -3.95 2.24 -11.33
N ILE A 49 -4.46 1.48 -10.37
CA ILE A 49 -4.08 0.08 -10.18
C ILE A 49 -5.34 -0.74 -10.07
N GLU A 50 -5.55 -1.61 -11.04
CA GLU A 50 -6.63 -2.56 -11.10
C GLU A 50 -6.09 -3.95 -10.78
N LYS A 51 -6.68 -4.57 -9.76
CA LYS A 51 -6.37 -5.94 -9.35
C LYS A 51 -7.67 -6.66 -9.03
N GLU A 52 -7.76 -7.92 -9.47
CA GLU A 52 -8.84 -8.81 -9.11
C GLU A 52 -8.29 -9.98 -8.28
N PRO A 53 -9.07 -10.57 -7.36
CA PRO A 53 -8.67 -11.81 -6.72
C PRO A 53 -8.41 -12.91 -7.75
N ILE A 54 -7.27 -13.58 -7.62
CA ILE A 54 -6.84 -14.62 -8.56
C ILE A 54 -7.30 -15.97 -8.02
N SER A 55 -8.05 -16.71 -8.84
CA SER A 55 -8.49 -18.08 -8.56
C SER A 55 -7.86 -19.03 -9.57
N LEU A 56 -6.98 -19.89 -9.08
CA LEU A 56 -6.21 -20.88 -9.84
C LEU A 56 -6.91 -22.23 -9.71
N VAL A 57 -7.66 -22.60 -10.74
CA VAL A 57 -8.39 -23.87 -10.80
C VAL A 57 -7.57 -24.95 -11.51
N GLU A 58 -7.54 -26.14 -10.94
CA GLU A 58 -6.75 -27.29 -11.42
C GLU A 58 -6.83 -27.53 -12.94
N GLU A 59 -8.01 -27.34 -13.53
CA GLU A 59 -8.29 -27.58 -14.96
C GLU A 59 -7.51 -26.65 -15.90
N ASN A 60 -7.06 -25.49 -15.42
CA ASN A 60 -6.30 -24.51 -16.18
C ASN A 60 -4.79 -24.62 -15.96
N GLY A 61 -4.35 -25.34 -14.92
CA GLY A 61 -2.94 -25.51 -14.59
C GLY A 61 -2.29 -26.65 -15.36
N ASN A 62 -0.98 -26.54 -15.59
CA ASN A 62 -0.18 -27.63 -16.11
C ASN A 62 0.61 -28.29 -14.97
N ILE A 63 0.58 -29.62 -14.89
CA ILE A 63 1.34 -30.30 -13.85
C ILE A 63 2.81 -30.43 -14.21
N GLN A 64 3.67 -30.00 -13.29
CA GLN A 64 5.11 -30.18 -13.33
C GLN A 64 5.54 -31.06 -12.17
N CYS A 65 6.36 -32.09 -12.43
CA CYS A 65 6.85 -32.99 -11.40
C CYS A 65 8.38 -33.09 -11.44
N ASP A 66 9.02 -32.76 -10.32
CA ASP A 66 10.43 -33.01 -10.08
C ASP A 66 10.60 -34.17 -9.08
N LEU A 67 11.53 -35.07 -9.35
CA LEU A 67 11.83 -36.23 -8.49
C LEU A 67 12.35 -35.85 -7.10
N GLN A 68 12.84 -34.62 -6.90
CA GLN A 68 13.38 -34.12 -5.64
C GLN A 68 12.41 -33.20 -4.90
N GLU A 69 11.63 -32.40 -5.62
CA GLU A 69 10.83 -31.30 -5.02
C GLU A 69 9.32 -31.62 -4.96
N GLY A 70 8.85 -32.67 -5.63
CA GLY A 70 7.45 -33.05 -5.66
C GLY A 70 6.76 -32.64 -6.96
N CYS A 71 5.44 -32.52 -6.93
CA CYS A 71 4.67 -32.06 -8.08
C CYS A 71 3.93 -30.77 -7.73
N VAL A 72 3.80 -29.89 -8.71
CA VAL A 72 3.09 -28.61 -8.59
C VAL A 72 2.21 -28.39 -9.82
N TYR A 73 1.14 -27.62 -9.66
CA TYR A 73 0.38 -27.06 -10.78
C TYR A 73 0.97 -25.70 -11.11
N GLU A 74 1.40 -25.54 -12.35
CA GLU A 74 1.98 -24.32 -12.91
C GLU A 74 0.93 -23.58 -13.75
N TYR A 75 0.83 -22.27 -13.51
CA TYR A 75 -0.04 -21.34 -14.21
C TYR A 75 0.84 -20.24 -14.79
N THR A 76 0.97 -20.19 -16.12
CA THR A 76 1.73 -19.15 -16.82
C THR A 76 0.80 -18.04 -17.29
N ASP A 77 1.38 -16.86 -17.56
CA ASP A 77 0.67 -15.71 -18.14
C ASP A 77 -0.56 -15.27 -17.33
N VAL A 78 -0.46 -15.35 -15.98
CA VAL A 78 -1.52 -14.91 -15.08
C VAL A 78 -1.41 -13.40 -14.92
N GLU A 79 -2.43 -12.64 -15.34
CA GLU A 79 -2.52 -11.20 -15.09
C GLU A 79 -2.61 -10.95 -13.57
N LEU A 80 -1.53 -10.43 -12.99
CA LEU A 80 -1.42 -10.14 -11.57
C LEU A 80 -2.03 -8.77 -11.26
N VAL A 81 -1.68 -7.78 -12.07
CA VAL A 81 -2.12 -6.39 -11.89
C VAL A 81 -2.06 -5.63 -13.21
N ARG A 82 -2.99 -4.69 -13.36
CA ARG A 82 -3.01 -3.71 -14.45
C ARG A 82 -2.77 -2.32 -13.89
N ILE A 83 -1.81 -1.61 -14.46
CA ILE A 83 -1.37 -0.29 -14.03
C ILE A 83 -1.62 0.71 -15.15
N THR A 84 -2.31 1.79 -14.84
CA THR A 84 -2.66 2.86 -15.79
C THR A 84 -2.01 4.17 -15.35
N ASP A 85 -1.28 4.81 -16.26
CA ASP A 85 -0.74 6.14 -16.03
C ASP A 85 -1.85 7.20 -16.14
N GLN A 86 -2.12 7.91 -15.04
CA GLN A 86 -3.07 9.02 -14.98
C GLN A 86 -2.37 10.36 -14.73
N THR A 87 -1.04 10.43 -14.89
CA THR A 87 -0.29 11.68 -14.77
C THR A 87 -0.65 12.65 -15.90
N PRO A 88 -0.56 13.96 -15.67
CA PRO A 88 -0.84 14.96 -16.72
C PRO A 88 0.12 14.89 -17.92
N SER A 89 1.33 14.36 -17.71
CA SER A 89 2.33 14.14 -18.75
C SER A 89 2.03 12.87 -19.57
N SER A 90 1.46 11.84 -18.94
CA SER A 90 1.30 10.50 -19.54
C SER A 90 2.64 9.91 -20.00
N GLU A 91 3.71 10.30 -19.29
CA GLU A 91 5.11 9.93 -19.57
C GLU A 91 5.70 9.10 -18.42
N LEU A 92 4.85 8.50 -17.57
CA LEU A 92 5.32 7.62 -16.52
C LEU A 92 5.85 6.33 -17.14
N GLU A 93 7.16 6.11 -17.05
CA GLU A 93 7.80 4.88 -17.49
C GLU A 93 7.90 3.92 -16.31
N ILE A 94 7.21 2.78 -16.39
CA ILE A 94 7.36 1.66 -15.46
C ILE A 94 8.29 0.64 -16.09
N THR A 95 9.32 0.22 -15.35
CA THR A 95 10.29 -0.80 -15.78
C THR A 95 10.35 -1.97 -14.82
N ASP A 96 10.90 -3.11 -15.24
CA ASP A 96 10.99 -4.34 -14.43
C ASP A 96 11.75 -4.16 -13.10
N GLY A 97 12.56 -3.11 -12.97
CA GLY A 97 13.26 -2.80 -11.71
C GLY A 97 12.40 -2.04 -10.69
N GLU A 98 11.24 -1.56 -11.11
CA GLU A 98 10.36 -0.66 -10.35
C GLU A 98 9.14 -1.38 -9.78
N VAL A 99 8.78 -2.53 -10.34
CA VAL A 99 7.75 -3.42 -9.80
C VAL A 99 8.44 -4.61 -9.15
N ASN A 100 8.11 -4.87 -7.90
CA ASN A 100 8.56 -6.06 -7.19
C ASN A 100 7.35 -6.83 -6.68
N ILE A 101 7.20 -8.08 -7.14
CA ILE A 101 6.16 -8.98 -6.67
C ILE A 101 6.80 -10.09 -5.85
N SER A 102 6.36 -10.22 -4.60
CA SER A 102 6.92 -11.18 -3.67
C SER A 102 5.86 -11.84 -2.79
N THR A 103 6.17 -13.05 -2.33
CA THR A 103 5.40 -13.73 -1.28
C THR A 103 6.13 -13.56 0.04
N GLU A 104 5.42 -13.26 1.13
CA GLU A 104 6.05 -13.25 2.47
C GLU A 104 6.37 -14.67 2.96
N THR A 105 5.74 -15.68 2.38
CA THR A 105 5.82 -17.07 2.77
C THR A 105 6.46 -17.92 1.67
N THR A 106 7.06 -19.04 2.07
CA THR A 106 7.48 -20.11 1.14
C THR A 106 6.34 -21.11 0.90
N ASP A 107 5.09 -20.69 1.13
CA ASP A 107 3.90 -21.53 1.01
C ASP A 107 3.24 -21.33 -0.36
N TYR A 108 2.30 -22.20 -0.70
CA TYR A 108 1.56 -22.11 -1.96
C TYR A 108 0.27 -21.29 -1.81
N PRO A 109 -0.20 -20.57 -2.84
CA PRO A 109 0.45 -20.40 -4.14
C PRO A 109 1.77 -19.63 -4.06
N SER A 110 2.77 -20.03 -4.83
CA SER A 110 4.08 -19.37 -4.87
C SER A 110 4.30 -18.64 -6.19
N HIS A 111 5.03 -17.52 -6.14
CA HIS A 111 5.39 -16.71 -7.29
C HIS A 111 6.79 -17.09 -7.79
N GLN A 112 6.95 -17.28 -9.09
CA GLN A 112 8.23 -17.63 -9.69
C GLN A 112 8.87 -16.47 -10.46
N GLU A 113 8.14 -15.95 -11.44
CA GLU A 113 8.62 -14.93 -12.38
C GLU A 113 7.45 -14.05 -12.82
N ASP A 114 7.76 -12.79 -13.06
CA ASP A 114 6.85 -11.79 -13.61
C ASP A 114 7.47 -11.11 -14.83
N GLU A 115 6.61 -10.70 -15.76
CA GLU A 115 6.95 -9.91 -16.94
C GLU A 115 5.99 -8.72 -17.02
N ILE A 116 6.55 -7.53 -17.27
CA ILE A 116 5.77 -6.32 -17.48
C ILE A 116 5.63 -6.08 -18.98
N THR A 117 4.39 -6.10 -19.48
CA THR A 117 4.08 -5.77 -20.87
C THR A 117 3.27 -4.48 -20.96
N ARG A 118 3.56 -3.65 -21.96
CA ARG A 118 2.78 -2.43 -22.21
C ARG A 118 1.78 -2.65 -23.35
N VAL A 119 0.49 -2.47 -23.08
CA VAL A 119 -0.61 -2.65 -24.03
C VAL A 119 -1.55 -1.43 -23.96
N ASN A 120 -1.72 -0.71 -25.08
CA ASN A 120 -2.67 0.42 -25.19
C ASN A 120 -2.58 1.46 -24.06
N ASP A 121 -1.35 1.86 -23.68
CA ASP A 121 -1.05 2.80 -22.59
C ASP A 121 -1.31 2.30 -21.16
N GLU A 122 -1.51 1.00 -21.01
CA GLU A 122 -1.54 0.30 -19.73
C GLU A 122 -0.32 -0.61 -19.61
N TYR A 123 0.16 -0.78 -18.39
CA TYR A 123 1.16 -1.78 -18.04
C TYR A 123 0.43 -2.96 -17.43
N ILE A 124 0.63 -4.14 -17.99
CA ILE A 124 0.07 -5.39 -17.49
C ILE A 124 1.26 -6.18 -16.91
N VAL A 125 1.16 -6.52 -15.63
CA VAL A 125 2.14 -7.39 -14.99
C VAL A 125 1.55 -8.79 -14.99
N GLU A 126 2.16 -9.66 -15.78
CA GLU A 126 1.80 -11.08 -15.87
C GLU A 126 2.84 -11.90 -15.12
N GLY A 127 2.46 -13.02 -14.53
CA GLY A 127 3.42 -13.87 -13.85
C GLY A 127 3.08 -15.34 -13.86
N THR A 128 4.07 -16.14 -13.46
CA THR A 128 3.96 -17.58 -13.29
C THR A 128 3.72 -17.89 -11.81
N LEU A 129 2.60 -18.56 -11.54
CA LEU A 129 2.18 -18.96 -10.20
C LEU A 129 2.13 -20.48 -10.08
N TRP A 130 2.53 -21.01 -8.93
CA TRP A 130 2.50 -22.43 -8.63
C TRP A 130 1.57 -22.76 -7.48
N CYS A 131 0.90 -23.90 -7.56
CA CYS A 131 0.09 -24.49 -6.48
C CYS A 131 0.60 -25.89 -6.14
N ASP A 132 0.52 -26.30 -4.87
CA ASP A 132 0.97 -27.63 -4.45
C ASP A 132 0.10 -28.73 -5.07
N ALA A 133 0.70 -29.90 -5.33
CA ALA A 133 -0.01 -31.07 -5.84
C ALA A 133 0.22 -32.30 -4.97
N THR A 134 -0.87 -32.97 -4.60
CA THR A 134 -0.83 -34.27 -3.93
C THR A 134 -0.93 -35.41 -4.95
N TRP A 135 -0.14 -36.49 -4.75
CA TRP A 135 0.04 -37.59 -5.70
C TRP A 135 -0.51 -38.97 -5.25
N PHE A 136 -1.16 -39.06 -4.09
CA PHE A 136 -1.43 -40.35 -3.42
C PHE A 136 -2.41 -41.29 -4.16
N PHE A 137 -3.24 -40.77 -5.08
CA PHE A 137 -4.17 -41.56 -5.93
C PHE A 137 -4.40 -40.97 -7.33
N GLY A 138 -3.43 -40.22 -7.84
CA GLY A 138 -3.61 -39.28 -8.93
C GLY A 138 -3.02 -37.94 -8.51
N PHE A 139 -2.90 -37.03 -9.47
CA PHE A 139 -2.49 -35.67 -9.16
C PHE A 139 -3.73 -34.82 -8.92
N TYR A 140 -3.73 -34.12 -7.79
CA TYR A 140 -4.79 -33.21 -7.39
C TYR A 140 -4.15 -31.96 -6.81
N GLN A 141 -4.70 -30.81 -7.17
CA GLN A 141 -4.27 -29.56 -6.58
C GLN A 141 -4.69 -29.49 -5.10
N GLU A 142 -3.78 -29.06 -4.23
CA GLU A 142 -4.12 -28.76 -2.84
C GLU A 142 -4.71 -27.36 -2.73
N ARG A 143 -5.76 -27.22 -1.92
CA ARG A 143 -6.37 -25.92 -1.68
C ARG A 143 -5.56 -25.11 -0.70
N SER A 144 -5.15 -23.93 -1.13
CA SER A 144 -4.41 -22.98 -0.31
C SER A 144 -4.66 -21.55 -0.79
N SER A 145 -4.23 -20.58 0.01
CA SER A 145 -4.38 -19.17 -0.31
C SER A 145 -3.21 -18.38 0.24
N THR A 146 -2.71 -17.42 -0.52
CA THR A 146 -1.68 -16.48 -0.09
C THR A 146 -1.98 -15.11 -0.65
N ASP A 147 -1.36 -14.08 -0.06
CA ASP A 147 -1.37 -12.73 -0.60
C ASP A 147 0.01 -12.44 -1.20
N LEU A 148 0.07 -12.03 -2.47
CA LEU A 148 1.29 -11.51 -3.09
C LEU A 148 1.42 -10.03 -2.74
N SER A 149 2.58 -9.59 -2.26
CA SER A 149 2.86 -8.17 -2.10
C SER A 149 3.47 -7.62 -3.38
N MET A 150 2.87 -6.55 -3.90
CA MET A 150 3.35 -5.78 -5.04
C MET A 150 3.81 -4.40 -4.54
N ASP A 151 5.10 -4.11 -4.74
CA ASP A 151 5.68 -2.78 -4.56
C ASP A 151 5.90 -2.14 -5.93
N LEU A 152 5.47 -0.90 -6.10
CA LEU A 152 5.71 -0.07 -7.28
C LEU A 152 6.40 1.23 -6.85
N GLU A 153 7.60 1.49 -7.36
CA GLU A 153 8.32 2.75 -7.21
C GLU A 153 8.64 3.35 -8.59
N THR A 154 7.98 4.45 -8.95
CA THR A 154 8.11 5.03 -10.30
C THR A 154 8.12 6.57 -10.25
N SER A 155 8.76 7.21 -11.24
CA SER A 155 8.90 8.66 -11.26
C SER A 155 8.97 9.25 -12.68
N ASP A 156 8.28 10.37 -12.89
CA ASP A 156 8.40 11.21 -14.11
C ASP A 156 9.44 12.34 -13.95
N GLY A 157 10.24 12.30 -12.88
CA GLY A 157 11.22 13.32 -12.50
C GLY A 157 10.65 14.54 -11.76
N THR A 158 9.33 14.78 -11.84
CA THR A 158 8.64 15.83 -11.06
C THR A 158 7.91 15.23 -9.86
N ILE A 159 7.36 14.04 -10.05
CA ILE A 159 6.56 13.29 -9.09
C ILE A 159 7.20 11.91 -8.92
N THR A 160 7.24 11.45 -7.68
CA THR A 160 7.59 10.07 -7.34
C THR A 160 6.36 9.43 -6.73
N VAL A 161 6.02 8.25 -7.22
CA VAL A 161 4.91 7.44 -6.74
C VAL A 161 5.49 6.16 -6.17
N GLU A 162 5.24 5.95 -4.88
CA GLU A 162 5.55 4.72 -4.16
C GLU A 162 4.23 4.11 -3.72
N LEU A 163 4.01 2.85 -4.03
CA LEU A 163 2.75 2.18 -3.75
C LEU A 163 2.95 0.70 -3.45
N GLU A 164 2.25 0.24 -2.42
CA GLU A 164 2.24 -1.15 -1.97
C GLU A 164 0.80 -1.69 -2.05
N ARG A 165 0.63 -2.90 -2.60
CA ARG A 165 -0.68 -3.58 -2.74
C ARG A 165 -0.55 -5.08 -2.55
N GLU A 166 -1.52 -5.66 -1.84
CA GLU A 166 -1.65 -7.11 -1.68
C GLU A 166 -2.59 -7.71 -2.74
N ILE A 167 -2.16 -8.73 -3.48
CA ILE A 167 -2.95 -9.42 -4.49
C ILE A 167 -3.35 -10.80 -3.92
N PRO A 168 -4.63 -11.03 -3.58
CA PRO A 168 -5.05 -12.30 -3.02
C PRO A 168 -5.11 -13.38 -4.10
N VAL A 169 -4.45 -14.50 -3.85
CA VAL A 169 -4.36 -15.65 -4.77
C VAL A 169 -4.82 -16.91 -4.06
N GLN A 170 -5.64 -17.71 -4.74
CA GLN A 170 -6.22 -18.95 -4.21
C GLN A 170 -6.03 -20.11 -5.18
N CYS A 171 -5.59 -21.26 -4.67
CA CYS A 171 -5.60 -22.54 -5.36
C CYS A 171 -6.90 -23.28 -5.02
N GLU A 172 -7.69 -23.67 -6.03
CA GLU A 172 -9.03 -24.29 -5.86
C GLU A 172 -9.14 -25.77 -6.26
#